data_AF-A0A5F7ZW30-F1
#
_entry.id   AF-A0A5F7ZW30-F1
#
_cell.length_a   1.000
_cell.length_b   1.000
_cell.length_c   1.000
_cell.angle_alpha   90.00
_cell.angle_beta   90.00
_cell.angle_gamma   90.00
#
_symmetry.space_group_name_H-M   'P 1'
#
loop_
_entity.id
_entity.type
_entity.pdbx_description
1 polymer ?
#
loop_
_entity_poly.entity_id
_entity_poly.type
_entity_poly.pdbx_seq_one_letter_code
_entity_poly.pdbx_strand_id
1 'polypeptide(L)'
;MSETSFNLISEKCDILSILRDHPENRIYRRKIEELSKRFTAIRKTKGDGNCFYRALGYSYLESLLGKSREIFKFKERVLQTPNDLLAAGFEEHKFRNFFNAFYSVVELVEKDGSVSSLLKVFNDQSASDHIVQFLRLLTSAFIRNRADFFRHFIDEEMDIKDFCTHVGVGVSAPAPGSAPVALSHRLQHPSLAKALGCHDCPCNSNRARSASCRQVSPELPELCGLKQGTSLPGDFPSEK
;
A
#
# COMPACT_ATOMS: atom_id res chain seq x y z
N MET A 1 4.44 -32.68 15.08
CA MET A 1 5.32 -32.12 14.05
C MET A 1 4.46 -31.70 12.89
N SER A 2 4.13 -30.41 12.77
CA SER A 2 3.48 -29.87 11.57
C SER A 2 4.51 -28.96 10.90
N GLU A 3 5.12 -29.45 9.82
CA GLU A 3 5.80 -28.57 8.86
C GLU A 3 4.76 -27.56 8.38
N THR A 4 4.79 -26.37 8.97
CA THR A 4 4.06 -25.23 8.45
C THR A 4 4.84 -24.82 7.22
N SER A 5 4.34 -25.21 6.05
CA SER A 5 4.73 -24.60 4.78
C SER A 5 4.72 -23.08 4.97
N PHE A 6 5.90 -22.46 5.06
CA PHE A 6 6.03 -21.03 5.32
C PHE A 6 5.78 -20.26 4.02
N ASN A 7 4.55 -20.37 3.51
CA ASN A 7 4.10 -19.60 2.38
C ASN A 7 4.21 -18.10 2.71
N LEU A 8 4.81 -17.35 1.79
CA LEU A 8 4.88 -15.89 1.87
C LEU A 8 3.50 -15.26 1.76
N ILE A 9 2.62 -15.86 0.95
CA ILE A 9 1.20 -15.53 0.83
C ILE A 9 0.40 -16.83 0.92
N SER A 10 -0.55 -16.89 1.85
CA SER A 10 -1.39 -18.07 2.02
C SER A 10 -2.39 -18.26 0.88
N GLU A 11 -2.93 -19.47 0.81
CA GLU A 11 -4.18 -19.71 0.10
C GLU A 11 -5.32 -18.83 0.65
N LYS A 12 -6.34 -18.64 -0.18
CA LYS A 12 -7.54 -17.91 0.20
C LYS A 12 -8.30 -18.73 1.22
N CYS A 13 -8.49 -18.17 2.40
CA CYS A 13 -9.21 -18.82 3.49
C CYS A 13 -10.40 -17.98 3.94
N ASP A 14 -11.37 -18.63 4.58
CA ASP A 14 -12.52 -17.95 5.16
C ASP A 14 -12.06 -16.91 6.19
N ILE A 15 -12.66 -15.72 6.19
CA ILE A 15 -12.29 -14.65 7.12
C ILE A 15 -12.45 -15.06 8.59
N LEU A 16 -13.42 -15.93 8.90
CA LEU A 16 -13.66 -16.43 10.26
C LEU A 16 -12.53 -17.37 10.71
N SER A 17 -11.69 -17.85 9.80
CA SER A 17 -10.49 -18.62 10.16
C SER A 17 -9.54 -17.85 11.08
N ILE A 18 -9.57 -16.51 11.05
CA ILE A 18 -8.76 -15.63 11.91
C ILE A 18 -9.21 -15.72 13.37
N LEU A 19 -10.46 -16.08 13.66
CA LEU A 19 -10.94 -16.23 15.04
C LEU A 19 -10.16 -17.28 15.82
N ARG A 20 -9.60 -18.29 15.13
CA ARG A 20 -8.77 -19.32 15.74
C ARG A 20 -7.43 -18.79 16.27
N ASP A 21 -6.96 -17.66 15.74
CA ASP A 21 -5.68 -17.06 16.15
C ASP A 21 -5.83 -16.27 17.47
N HIS A 22 -7.07 -15.90 17.84
CA HIS A 22 -7.37 -15.05 19.01
C HIS A 22 -8.60 -15.53 19.81
N PRO A 23 -8.59 -16.76 20.36
CA PRO A 23 -9.77 -17.39 20.95
C PRO A 23 -10.36 -16.63 22.15
N GLU A 24 -9.50 -16.02 22.98
CA GLU A 24 -9.91 -15.42 24.26
C GLU A 24 -10.25 -13.92 24.16
N ASN A 25 -9.99 -13.27 23.02
CA ASN A 25 -10.13 -11.81 22.91
C ASN A 25 -11.50 -11.40 22.37
N ARG A 26 -12.42 -11.09 23.29
CA ARG A 26 -13.81 -10.67 22.98
C ARG A 26 -13.90 -9.45 22.07
N ILE A 27 -12.93 -8.52 22.15
CA ILE A 27 -12.92 -7.31 21.30
C ILE A 27 -12.52 -7.68 19.86
N TYR A 28 -11.46 -8.47 19.70
CA TYR A 28 -11.03 -8.94 18.38
C TYR A 28 -12.10 -9.81 17.71
N ARG A 29 -12.75 -10.69 18.47
CA ARG A 29 -13.85 -11.51 17.97
C ARG A 29 -14.98 -10.68 17.38
N ARG A 30 -15.46 -9.67 18.13
CA ARG A 30 -16.49 -8.73 17.63
C ARG A 30 -16.05 -7.99 16.36
N LYS A 31 -14.78 -7.55 16.30
CA LYS A 31 -14.25 -6.88 15.10
C LYS A 31 -14.20 -7.81 13.88
N ILE A 32 -13.80 -9.06 14.06
CA ILE A 32 -13.73 -10.06 12.98
C ILE A 32 -15.15 -10.45 12.52
N GLU A 33 -16.10 -10.61 13.44
CA GLU A 33 -17.51 -10.85 13.13
C GLU A 33 -18.15 -9.66 12.36
N GLU A 34 -17.73 -8.43 12.65
CA GLU A 34 -18.17 -7.27 11.86
C GLU A 34 -17.54 -7.25 10.46
N LEU A 35 -16.25 -7.58 10.36
CA LEU A 35 -15.55 -7.67 9.07
C LEU A 35 -16.13 -8.77 8.17
N SER A 36 -16.58 -9.88 8.75
CA SER A 36 -17.15 -11.00 7.98
C SER A 36 -18.46 -10.66 7.28
N LYS A 37 -19.16 -9.61 7.72
CA LYS A 37 -20.35 -9.08 7.03
C LYS A 37 -20.02 -8.45 5.69
N ARG A 38 -18.78 -7.99 5.49
CA ARG A 38 -18.33 -7.25 4.30
C ARG A 38 -17.36 -8.03 3.43
N PHE A 39 -16.62 -8.96 4.02
CA PHE A 39 -15.58 -9.72 3.35
C PHE A 39 -15.77 -11.20 3.64
N THR A 40 -15.70 -12.04 2.61
CA THR A 40 -15.89 -13.49 2.74
C THR A 40 -14.59 -14.25 2.96
N ALA A 41 -13.46 -13.65 2.60
CA ALA A 41 -12.19 -14.35 2.59
C ALA A 41 -11.00 -13.42 2.83
N ILE A 42 -9.89 -14.02 3.24
CA ILE A 42 -8.61 -13.38 3.51
C ILE A 42 -7.46 -14.22 2.93
N ARG A 43 -6.34 -13.58 2.61
CA ARG A 43 -5.03 -14.22 2.46
C ARG A 43 -4.10 -13.63 3.52
N LYS A 44 -3.38 -14.49 4.24
CA LYS A 44 -2.36 -14.08 5.21
C LYS A 44 -1.04 -13.89 4.48
N THR A 45 -0.29 -12.87 4.86
CA THR A 45 1.10 -12.67 4.38
C THR A 45 2.07 -12.89 5.52
N LYS A 46 3.25 -13.42 5.22
CA LYS A 46 4.33 -13.60 6.21
C LYS A 46 4.72 -12.25 6.84
N GLY A 47 4.86 -12.24 8.17
CA GLY A 47 5.25 -11.05 8.94
C GLY A 47 6.75 -10.80 8.93
N ASP A 48 7.32 -10.46 7.78
CA ASP A 48 8.77 -10.31 7.53
C ASP A 48 9.19 -8.85 7.26
N GLY A 49 8.36 -7.88 7.66
CA GLY A 49 8.58 -6.46 7.36
C GLY A 49 8.30 -6.07 5.90
N ASN A 50 8.10 -7.04 4.99
CA ASN A 50 7.76 -6.83 3.58
C ASN A 50 6.28 -7.04 3.27
N CYS A 51 5.50 -7.49 4.26
CA CYS A 51 4.09 -7.85 4.15
C CYS A 51 3.23 -6.81 3.42
N PHE A 52 3.44 -5.51 3.65
CA PHE A 52 2.70 -4.44 2.97
C PHE A 52 2.90 -4.47 1.45
N TYR A 53 4.16 -4.39 0.99
CA TYR A 53 4.49 -4.39 -0.44
C TYR A 53 4.10 -5.71 -1.09
N ARG A 54 4.28 -6.83 -0.38
CA ARG A 54 3.92 -8.16 -0.86
C ARG A 54 2.41 -8.31 -1.03
N ALA A 55 1.62 -7.92 -0.03
CA ALA A 55 0.16 -7.97 -0.07
C ALA A 55 -0.40 -7.06 -1.17
N LEU A 56 0.13 -5.84 -1.27
CA LEU A 56 -0.31 -4.88 -2.28
C LEU A 56 0.02 -5.36 -3.70
N GLY A 57 1.26 -5.75 -3.95
CA GLY A 57 1.69 -6.24 -5.25
C GLY A 57 0.83 -7.41 -5.73
N TYR A 58 0.63 -8.40 -4.84
CA TYR A 58 -0.21 -9.55 -5.15
C TYR A 58 -1.67 -9.16 -5.40
N SER A 59 -2.29 -8.43 -4.47
CA SER A 59 -3.72 -8.08 -4.56
C SER A 59 -4.02 -7.23 -5.80
N TYR A 60 -3.11 -6.35 -6.19
CA TYR A 60 -3.32 -5.52 -7.38
C TYR A 60 -3.21 -6.35 -8.66
N LEU A 61 -2.17 -7.17 -8.78
CA LEU A 61 -1.97 -8.04 -9.94
C LEU A 61 -3.10 -9.07 -10.07
N GLU A 62 -3.58 -9.64 -8.95
CA GLU A 62 -4.74 -10.54 -8.92
C GLU A 62 -6.00 -9.80 -9.44
N SER A 63 -6.18 -8.53 -9.10
CA SER A 63 -7.32 -7.72 -9.54
C SER A 63 -7.32 -7.38 -11.04
N LEU A 64 -6.18 -7.52 -11.71
CA LEU A 64 -6.01 -7.27 -13.15
C LEU A 64 -6.27 -8.52 -14.00
N LEU A 65 -6.27 -9.72 -13.40
CA LEU A 65 -6.47 -10.98 -14.13
C LEU A 65 -7.78 -10.94 -14.94
N GLY A 66 -7.69 -11.29 -16.23
CA GLY A 66 -8.81 -11.28 -17.17
C GLY A 66 -9.21 -9.89 -17.69
N LYS A 67 -8.51 -8.81 -17.32
CA LYS A 67 -8.83 -7.43 -17.73
C LYS A 67 -7.79 -6.86 -18.70
N SER A 68 -7.77 -7.36 -19.94
CA SER A 68 -6.73 -7.03 -20.94
C SER A 68 -6.50 -5.53 -21.13
N ARG A 69 -7.56 -4.71 -21.14
CA ARG A 69 -7.43 -3.24 -21.27
C ARG A 69 -6.76 -2.59 -20.06
N GLU A 70 -7.06 -3.06 -18.85
CA GLU A 70 -6.42 -2.55 -17.62
C GLU A 70 -4.96 -3.00 -17.54
N ILE A 71 -4.69 -4.26 -17.89
CA ILE A 71 -3.34 -4.82 -17.99
C ILE A 71 -2.50 -4.01 -18.98
N PHE A 72 -3.01 -3.76 -20.19
CA PHE A 72 -2.30 -2.97 -21.21
C PHE A 72 -1.87 -1.60 -20.69
N LYS A 73 -2.83 -0.84 -20.12
CA LYS A 73 -2.54 0.47 -19.53
C LYS A 73 -1.56 0.38 -18.36
N PHE A 74 -1.62 -0.69 -17.58
CA PHE A 74 -0.69 -0.90 -16.48
C PHE A 74 0.72 -1.18 -16.98
N LYS A 75 0.90 -2.02 -18.00
CA LYS A 75 2.19 -2.27 -18.64
C LYS A 75 2.82 -0.98 -19.16
N GLU A 76 2.04 -0.15 -19.86
CA GLU A 76 2.52 1.17 -20.33
C GLU A 76 3.05 2.02 -19.17
N ARG A 77 2.36 2.05 -18.02
CA ARG A 77 2.83 2.76 -16.83
C ARG A 77 4.09 2.14 -16.24
N VAL A 78 4.17 0.82 -16.16
CA VAL A 78 5.34 0.11 -15.63
C VAL A 78 6.56 0.40 -16.49
N LEU A 79 6.44 0.44 -17.82
CA LEU A 79 7.54 0.77 -18.73
C LEU A 79 8.10 2.19 -18.53
N GLN A 80 7.34 3.11 -17.93
CA GLN A 80 7.83 4.46 -17.61
C GLN A 80 8.56 4.54 -16.26
N THR A 81 8.40 3.56 -15.38
CA THR A 81 9.00 3.58 -14.03
C THR A 81 10.53 3.66 -13.97
N PRO A 82 11.31 3.12 -14.93
CA PRO A 82 12.75 3.36 -14.97
C PRO A 82 13.12 4.85 -15.05
N ASN A 83 12.34 5.65 -15.76
CA ASN A 83 12.58 7.09 -15.87
C ASN A 83 12.39 7.79 -14.52
N ASP A 84 11.42 7.37 -13.70
CA ASP A 84 11.23 7.91 -12.36
C ASP A 84 12.38 7.56 -11.42
N LEU A 85 12.91 6.34 -11.53
CA LEU A 85 14.05 5.87 -10.76
C LEU A 85 15.30 6.66 -11.13
N LEU A 86 15.56 6.87 -12.43
CA LEU A 86 16.66 7.70 -12.91
C LEU A 86 16.52 9.16 -12.43
N ALA A 87 15.33 9.75 -12.54
CA ALA A 87 15.05 11.11 -12.06
C ALA A 87 15.28 11.26 -10.54
N ALA A 88 15.04 10.19 -9.76
CA ALA A 88 15.30 10.15 -8.33
C ALA A 88 16.77 9.82 -7.96
N GLY A 89 17.65 9.74 -8.95
CA GLY A 89 19.10 9.51 -8.77
C GLY A 89 19.49 8.05 -8.55
N PHE A 90 18.63 7.08 -8.90
CA PHE A 90 19.00 5.66 -8.88
C PHE A 90 19.76 5.29 -10.15
N GLU A 91 20.80 4.47 -10.01
CA GLU A 91 21.59 3.98 -11.14
C GLU A 91 20.92 2.75 -11.77
N GLU A 92 20.82 2.71 -13.10
CA GLU A 92 20.08 1.68 -13.84
C GLU A 92 20.51 0.25 -13.47
N HIS A 93 21.82 0.00 -13.43
CA HIS A 93 22.36 -1.32 -13.12
C HIS A 93 21.96 -1.83 -11.74
N LYS A 94 21.62 -0.95 -10.79
CA LYS A 94 21.20 -1.31 -9.43
C LYS A 94 19.74 -1.74 -9.36
N PHE A 95 18.87 -1.24 -10.24
CA PHE A 95 17.44 -1.56 -10.21
C PHE A 95 16.97 -2.46 -11.35
N ARG A 96 17.76 -2.61 -12.42
CA ARG A 96 17.38 -3.35 -13.64
C ARG A 96 16.84 -4.75 -13.36
N ASN A 97 17.51 -5.51 -12.48
CA ASN A 97 17.08 -6.88 -12.16
C ASN A 97 15.73 -6.90 -11.44
N PHE A 98 15.50 -5.95 -10.52
CA PHE A 98 14.22 -5.83 -9.80
C PHE A 98 13.08 -5.40 -10.73
N PHE A 99 13.37 -4.43 -11.63
CA PHE A 99 12.42 -4.03 -12.67
C PHE A 99 12.04 -5.20 -13.57
N ASN A 100 13.03 -5.97 -14.06
CA ASN A 100 12.78 -7.12 -14.92
C ASN A 100 11.94 -8.19 -14.22
N ALA A 101 12.22 -8.48 -12.94
CA ALA A 101 11.42 -9.41 -12.14
C ALA A 101 9.95 -8.94 -12.02
N PHE A 102 9.74 -7.64 -11.75
CA PHE A 102 8.40 -7.07 -11.69
C PHE A 102 7.68 -7.10 -13.03
N TYR A 103 8.35 -6.68 -14.11
CA TYR A 103 7.75 -6.69 -15.45
C TYR A 103 7.40 -8.12 -15.90
N SER A 104 8.24 -9.10 -15.57
CA SER A 104 7.99 -10.51 -15.86
C SER A 104 6.70 -11.03 -15.21
N VAL A 105 6.43 -10.66 -13.95
CA VAL A 105 5.17 -11.07 -13.31
C VAL A 105 3.95 -10.34 -13.89
N VAL A 106 4.11 -9.12 -14.39
CA VAL A 106 3.04 -8.42 -15.13
C VAL A 106 2.74 -9.13 -16.46
N GLU A 107 3.77 -9.58 -17.18
CA GLU A 107 3.58 -10.39 -18.39
C GLU A 107 2.92 -11.74 -18.10
N LEU A 108 3.23 -12.36 -16.97
CA LEU A 108 2.57 -13.59 -16.53
C LEU A 108 1.06 -13.38 -16.33
N VAL A 109 0.67 -12.27 -15.69
CA VAL A 109 -0.74 -11.89 -15.49
C VAL A 109 -1.48 -11.72 -16.82
N GLU A 110 -0.79 -11.23 -17.85
CA GLU A 110 -1.35 -11.07 -19.20
C GLU A 110 -1.49 -12.40 -19.96
N LYS A 111 -0.45 -13.24 -19.92
CA LYS A 111 -0.34 -14.45 -20.75
C LYS A 111 -1.05 -15.67 -20.15
N ASP A 112 -0.83 -15.92 -18.86
CA ASP A 112 -1.37 -17.09 -18.16
C ASP A 112 -2.73 -16.79 -17.52
N GLY A 113 -2.85 -15.61 -16.89
CA GLY A 113 -4.10 -15.16 -16.31
C GLY A 113 -4.63 -16.00 -15.14
N SER A 114 -3.85 -16.96 -14.61
CA SER A 114 -4.28 -17.80 -13.50
C SER A 114 -3.81 -17.28 -12.13
N VAL A 115 -4.71 -17.39 -11.15
CA VAL A 115 -4.42 -17.07 -9.75
C VAL A 115 -3.33 -18.01 -9.19
N SER A 116 -3.32 -19.28 -9.62
CA SER A 116 -2.35 -20.27 -9.13
C SER A 116 -0.92 -19.94 -9.55
N SER A 117 -0.70 -19.58 -10.82
CA SER A 117 0.63 -19.19 -11.31
C SER A 117 1.13 -17.92 -10.63
N LEU A 118 0.26 -16.92 -10.46
CA LEU A 118 0.60 -15.69 -9.74
C LEU A 118 0.98 -15.99 -8.28
N LEU A 119 0.20 -16.82 -7.59
CA LEU A 119 0.47 -17.21 -6.20
C LEU A 119 1.76 -18.03 -6.06
N LYS A 120 2.10 -18.87 -7.04
CA LYS A 120 3.38 -19.59 -7.09
C LYS A 120 4.56 -18.61 -7.18
N VAL A 121 4.50 -17.62 -8.06
CA VAL A 121 5.56 -16.60 -8.17
C VAL A 121 5.72 -15.82 -6.88
N PHE A 122 4.62 -15.42 -6.24
CA PHE A 122 4.68 -14.68 -4.97
C PHE A 122 5.10 -15.54 -3.77
N ASN A 123 5.06 -16.87 -3.88
CA ASN A 123 5.57 -17.80 -2.87
C ASN A 123 6.98 -18.31 -3.16
N ASP A 124 7.55 -18.03 -4.34
CA ASP A 124 8.99 -18.17 -4.57
C ASP A 124 9.72 -17.03 -3.84
N GLN A 125 10.58 -17.39 -2.88
CA GLN A 125 11.24 -16.42 -2.01
C GLN A 125 12.05 -15.39 -2.82
N SER A 126 12.83 -15.86 -3.79
CA SER A 126 13.68 -14.99 -4.60
C SER A 126 12.83 -14.05 -5.45
N ALA A 127 11.92 -14.56 -6.26
CA ALA A 127 11.08 -13.75 -7.15
C ALA A 127 10.24 -12.74 -6.36
N SER A 128 9.62 -13.16 -5.27
CA SER A 128 8.76 -12.31 -4.44
C SER A 128 9.56 -11.20 -3.76
N ASP A 129 10.78 -11.47 -3.29
CA ASP A 129 11.64 -10.45 -2.70
C ASP A 129 12.17 -9.45 -3.74
N HIS A 130 12.48 -9.90 -4.97
CA HIS A 130 12.85 -8.99 -6.06
C HIS A 130 11.68 -8.08 -6.46
N ILE A 131 10.45 -8.61 -6.50
CA ILE A 131 9.22 -7.84 -6.72
C ILE A 131 9.05 -6.80 -5.62
N VAL A 132 9.17 -7.19 -4.34
CA VAL A 132 9.07 -6.27 -3.20
C VAL A 132 10.13 -5.17 -3.27
N GLN A 133 11.37 -5.54 -3.60
CA GLN A 133 12.48 -4.60 -3.69
C GLN A 133 12.24 -3.55 -4.78
N PHE A 134 11.69 -3.96 -5.93
CA PHE A 134 11.27 -3.02 -6.97
C PHE A 134 10.21 -2.04 -6.47
N LEU A 135 9.17 -2.53 -5.79
CA LEU A 135 8.10 -1.68 -5.24
C LEU A 135 8.62 -0.69 -4.19
N ARG A 136 9.60 -1.09 -3.37
CA ARG A 136 10.29 -0.21 -2.41
C ARG A 136 11.07 0.90 -3.12
N LEU A 137 11.85 0.54 -4.15
CA LEU A 137 12.60 1.52 -4.94
C LEU A 137 11.66 2.51 -5.64
N LEU A 138 10.56 2.04 -6.21
CA LEU A 138 9.55 2.89 -6.84
C LEU A 138 8.90 3.85 -5.84
N THR A 139 8.61 3.37 -4.62
CA THR A 139 8.08 4.20 -3.53
C THR A 139 9.08 5.27 -3.13
N SER A 140 10.35 4.89 -2.95
CA SER A 140 11.45 5.79 -2.64
C SER A 140 11.64 6.86 -3.72
N ALA A 141 11.63 6.48 -5.00
CA ALA A 141 11.71 7.41 -6.12
C ALA A 141 10.51 8.37 -6.18
N PHE A 142 9.29 7.87 -5.93
CA PHE A 142 8.09 8.71 -5.93
C PHE A 142 8.15 9.82 -4.88
N ILE A 143 8.67 9.49 -3.69
CA ILE A 143 8.84 10.44 -2.58
C ILE A 143 9.95 11.44 -2.90
N ARG A 144 11.12 10.98 -3.37
CA ARG A 144 12.24 11.85 -3.76
C ARG A 144 11.84 12.85 -4.85
N ASN A 145 11.13 12.40 -5.88
CA ASN A 145 10.69 13.27 -6.98
C ASN A 145 9.59 14.27 -6.58
N ARG A 146 9.04 14.16 -5.37
CA ARG A 146 8.01 15.06 -4.82
C ARG A 146 8.40 15.51 -3.40
N ALA A 147 9.69 15.78 -3.21
CA ALA A 147 10.26 16.07 -1.91
C ALA A 147 9.50 17.19 -1.17
N ASP A 148 9.22 18.30 -1.85
CA ASP A 148 8.53 19.46 -1.25
C ASP A 148 7.14 19.11 -0.69
N PHE A 149 6.42 18.22 -1.37
CA PHE A 149 5.13 17.74 -0.90
C PHE A 149 5.27 16.85 0.33
N PHE A 150 6.22 15.91 0.31
CA PHE A 150 6.39 14.92 1.37
C PHE A 150 7.13 15.43 2.62
N ARG A 151 7.86 16.55 2.51
CA ARG A 151 8.60 17.16 3.62
C ARG A 151 7.75 17.38 4.86
N HIS A 152 6.50 17.78 4.69
CA HIS A 152 5.56 18.07 5.78
C HIS A 152 5.01 16.80 6.49
N PHE A 153 5.29 15.62 5.95
CA PHE A 153 4.83 14.32 6.46
C PHE A 153 5.96 13.47 7.02
N ILE A 154 7.19 13.97 6.97
CA ILE A 154 8.40 13.32 7.49
C ILE A 154 8.80 14.11 8.74
N ASP A 155 9.30 13.40 9.76
CA ASP A 155 9.75 14.04 11.00
C ASP A 155 10.75 15.16 10.69
N GLU A 156 10.59 16.31 11.36
CA GLU A 156 11.34 17.54 11.07
C GLU A 156 12.87 17.36 11.18
N GLU A 157 13.33 16.34 11.91
CA GLU A 157 14.74 16.01 12.08
C GLU A 157 15.29 15.01 11.04
N MET A 158 14.47 14.51 10.12
CA MET A 158 14.87 13.52 9.11
C MET A 158 14.80 14.10 7.70
N ASP A 159 15.94 14.08 6.98
CA ASP A 159 15.94 14.44 5.57
C ASP A 159 15.23 13.39 4.71
N ILE A 160 14.65 13.83 3.60
CA ILE A 160 13.91 12.99 2.66
C ILE A 160 14.82 11.92 2.06
N LYS A 161 16.10 12.24 1.83
CA LYS A 161 17.06 11.27 1.30
C LYS A 161 17.34 10.16 2.31
N ASP A 162 17.43 10.50 3.60
CA ASP A 162 17.67 9.56 4.70
C ASP A 162 16.43 8.69 4.94
N PHE A 163 15.25 9.29 4.97
CA PHE A 163 13.98 8.56 5.00
C PHE A 163 13.87 7.55 3.85
N CYS A 164 14.19 8.00 2.63
CA CYS A 164 14.13 7.17 1.42
C CYS A 164 15.19 6.06 1.39
N THR A 165 16.30 6.22 2.10
CA THR A 165 17.33 5.18 2.26
C THR A 165 16.79 4.05 3.16
N HIS A 166 16.10 4.39 4.24
CA HIS A 166 15.41 3.40 5.09
C HIS A 166 14.29 2.66 4.33
N VAL A 167 13.54 3.37 3.47
CA VAL A 167 12.46 2.78 2.66
C VAL A 167 12.99 1.85 1.55
N GLY A 168 14.05 2.29 0.87
CA GLY A 168 14.57 1.64 -0.34
C GLY A 168 15.63 0.57 -0.13
N VAL A 169 16.40 0.63 0.97
CA VAL A 169 17.56 -0.27 1.22
C VAL A 169 17.35 -1.18 2.43
N GLY A 170 16.46 -0.82 3.36
CA GLY A 170 16.16 -1.61 4.55
C GLY A 170 15.37 -2.88 4.23
N VAL A 171 16.08 -3.99 3.98
CA VAL A 171 15.50 -5.34 3.99
C VAL A 171 14.93 -5.56 5.40
N SER A 172 13.60 -5.69 5.52
CA SER A 172 12.84 -5.85 6.79
C SER A 172 12.41 -4.57 7.53
N ALA A 173 12.66 -3.36 7.01
CA ALA A 173 12.13 -2.13 7.64
C ALA A 173 10.61 -1.98 7.37
N PRO A 174 9.78 -1.71 8.40
CA PRO A 174 8.34 -1.51 8.24
C PRO A 174 8.07 -0.31 7.32
N ALA A 175 7.02 -0.41 6.50
CA ALA A 175 6.61 0.69 5.63
C ALA A 175 6.20 1.89 6.51
N PRO A 176 6.82 3.07 6.35
CA PRO A 176 6.42 4.26 7.09
C PRO A 176 4.99 4.68 6.69
N GLY A 177 4.27 5.39 7.57
CA GLY A 177 2.85 5.70 7.38
C GLY A 177 2.49 6.41 6.06
N SER A 178 3.44 7.10 5.42
CA SER A 178 3.29 7.77 4.12
C SER A 178 3.48 6.86 2.90
N ALA A 179 4.14 5.70 3.04
CA ALA A 179 4.41 4.78 1.95
C ALA A 179 3.14 4.21 1.28
N PRO A 180 2.05 3.88 2.01
CA PRO A 180 0.81 3.46 1.39
C PRO A 180 0.13 4.54 0.53
N VAL A 181 0.22 5.81 0.93
CA VAL A 181 -0.37 6.94 0.17
C VAL A 181 0.43 7.18 -1.11
N ALA A 182 1.75 7.19 -1.02
CA ALA A 182 2.66 7.35 -2.17
C ALA A 182 2.46 6.25 -3.23
N LEU A 183 2.40 5.00 -2.79
CA LEU A 183 2.28 3.86 -3.70
C LEU A 183 0.86 3.72 -4.28
N SER A 184 -0.18 4.03 -3.49
CA SER A 184 -1.58 4.09 -3.97
C SER A 184 -1.77 5.12 -5.09
N HIS A 185 -1.29 6.36 -4.87
CA HIS A 185 -1.38 7.43 -5.86
C HIS A 185 -0.60 7.08 -7.14
N ARG A 186 0.57 6.46 -6.99
CA ARG A 186 1.39 6.09 -8.15
C ARG A 186 0.82 4.93 -8.95
N LEU A 187 0.25 3.92 -8.29
CA LEU A 187 -0.35 2.75 -8.95
C LEU A 187 -1.79 2.97 -9.41
N GLN A 188 -2.41 4.12 -9.06
CA GLN A 188 -3.83 4.41 -9.31
C GLN A 188 -4.75 3.27 -8.86
N HIS A 189 -4.49 2.72 -7.67
CA HIS A 189 -5.23 1.58 -7.13
C HIS A 189 -6.50 2.07 -6.42
N PRO A 190 -7.72 1.86 -6.97
CA PRO A 190 -8.95 2.40 -6.37
C PRO A 190 -9.23 1.81 -4.98
N SER A 191 -8.78 0.58 -4.73
CA SER A 191 -9.09 -0.17 -3.51
C SER A 191 -8.11 0.07 -2.33
N LEU A 192 -6.97 0.74 -2.54
CA LEU A 192 -6.03 1.05 -1.46
C LEU A 192 -6.53 2.22 -0.59
N ALA A 193 -7.28 3.15 -1.19
CA ALA A 193 -8.01 4.19 -0.48
C ALA A 193 -9.06 3.61 0.49
N LYS A 194 -9.67 2.46 0.16
CA LYS A 194 -10.62 1.75 1.03
C LYS A 194 -9.94 1.01 2.19
N ALA A 195 -8.71 0.52 2.00
CA ALA A 195 -7.93 -0.11 3.07
C ALA A 195 -7.29 0.92 4.03
N LEU A 196 -6.86 2.07 3.49
CA LEU A 196 -6.34 3.21 4.26
C LEU A 196 -7.46 4.06 4.89
N GLY A 197 -8.68 3.98 4.38
CA GLY A 197 -9.88 4.58 4.95
C GLY A 197 -10.41 3.90 6.21
N CYS A 198 -9.80 2.80 6.67
CA CYS A 198 -10.08 2.22 7.99
C CYS A 198 -9.37 2.99 9.12
N HIS A 199 -9.46 4.32 9.11
CA HIS A 199 -9.03 5.17 10.23
C HIS A 199 -10.14 5.40 11.27
N ASP A 200 -11.33 4.82 11.07
CA ASP A 200 -12.41 4.80 12.07
C ASP A 200 -12.29 3.62 13.04
N CYS A 201 -11.10 3.43 13.62
CA CYS A 201 -10.94 2.70 14.87
C CYS A 201 -10.44 3.68 15.94
N PRO A 202 -11.09 3.76 17.11
CA PRO A 202 -10.77 4.74 18.15
C PRO A 202 -9.49 4.31 18.88
N CYS A 203 -8.33 4.63 18.32
CA CYS A 203 -7.07 4.60 19.05
C CYS A 203 -6.78 6.03 19.52
N ASN A 204 -7.02 6.21 20.81
CA ASN A 204 -6.77 7.42 21.58
C ASN A 204 -5.25 7.68 21.65
N SER A 205 -4.74 8.61 20.86
CA SER A 205 -3.50 9.34 21.16
C SER A 205 -3.47 10.64 20.37
N ASN A 206 -3.51 11.74 21.12
CA ASN A 206 -3.52 13.12 20.65
C ASN A 206 -2.19 13.49 19.98
N ARG A 207 -2.10 13.59 18.63
CA ARG A 207 -1.27 14.63 17.97
C ARG A 207 -1.31 14.85 16.45
N ALA A 208 -2.31 14.38 15.68
CA ALA A 208 -2.29 14.67 14.23
C ALA A 208 -3.67 14.82 13.56
N ARG A 209 -4.65 15.40 14.26
CA ARG A 209 -5.95 15.76 13.67
C ARG A 209 -6.06 17.27 13.48
N SER A 210 -5.56 17.76 12.36
CA SER A 210 -5.94 19.02 11.68
C SER A 210 -4.87 19.26 10.61
N ALA A 211 -5.06 18.87 9.35
CA ALA A 211 -5.70 19.75 8.39
C ALA A 211 -6.17 19.06 7.08
N SER A 212 -5.93 17.76 6.88
CA SER A 212 -6.05 17.17 5.53
C SER A 212 -7.39 16.47 5.22
N CYS A 213 -8.33 16.37 6.18
CA CYS A 213 -9.64 15.74 5.89
C CYS A 213 -10.55 16.57 4.97
N ARG A 214 -10.13 17.78 4.53
CA ARG A 214 -10.95 18.69 3.73
C ARG A 214 -10.66 18.72 2.22
N GLN A 215 -9.67 17.99 1.71
CA GLN A 215 -9.29 18.13 0.29
C GLN A 215 -9.36 16.84 -0.56
N VAL A 216 -9.86 15.73 -0.02
CA VAL A 216 -9.99 14.48 -0.79
C VAL A 216 -11.47 14.10 -0.95
N SER A 217 -12.11 14.70 -1.96
CA SER A 217 -13.36 14.33 -2.65
C SER A 217 -14.57 15.27 -2.43
N PRO A 218 -15.22 15.81 -3.50
CA PRO A 218 -16.31 16.79 -3.39
C PRO A 218 -17.74 16.23 -3.25
N GLU A 219 -17.97 14.93 -3.07
CA GLU A 219 -19.33 14.39 -3.06
C GLU A 219 -19.56 13.43 -1.89
N LEU A 220 -20.21 13.93 -0.83
CA LEU A 220 -21.15 13.26 0.09
C LEU A 220 -21.29 14.12 1.37
N PRO A 221 -22.21 15.11 1.39
CA PRO A 221 -22.64 15.74 2.63
C PRO A 221 -23.68 14.83 3.32
N GLU A 222 -23.81 14.99 4.63
CA GLU A 222 -24.73 14.28 5.53
C GLU A 222 -24.24 12.92 6.04
N LEU A 223 -23.37 12.97 7.05
CA LEU A 223 -23.40 12.10 8.25
C LEU A 223 -22.31 12.56 9.24
N CYS A 224 -22.42 13.81 9.70
CA CYS A 224 -21.72 14.24 10.92
C CYS A 224 -22.57 15.27 11.64
N GLY A 225 -23.53 14.77 12.43
CA GLY A 225 -24.20 15.57 13.44
C GLY A 225 -23.20 15.93 14.54
N LEU A 226 -22.64 17.14 14.48
CA LEU A 226 -21.99 17.80 15.61
C LEU A 226 -22.48 19.25 15.67
N LYS A 227 -23.01 19.59 16.84
CA LYS A 227 -23.67 20.86 17.19
C LYS A 227 -22.78 22.07 16.88
N GLN A 228 -23.41 23.13 16.38
CA GLN A 228 -22.85 24.46 16.21
C GLN A 228 -22.50 25.12 17.56
N GLY A 229 -21.44 25.93 17.55
CA GLY A 229 -20.99 26.82 18.61
C GLY A 229 -19.47 26.76 18.69
N THR A 230 -18.68 27.81 18.42
CA THR A 230 -18.89 29.25 18.53
C THR A 230 -17.98 29.99 17.52
N SER A 231 -18.34 31.25 17.26
CA SER A 231 -17.84 32.25 16.30
C SER A 231 -16.31 32.46 16.18
N LEU A 232 -15.82 32.60 14.95
CA LEU A 232 -14.58 33.32 14.60
C LEU A 232 -14.94 34.73 14.10
N PRO A 233 -14.21 35.80 14.48
CA PRO A 233 -14.31 37.10 13.84
C PRO A 233 -13.30 37.25 12.70
N GLY A 234 -13.72 37.94 11.63
CA GLY A 234 -12.90 38.94 10.94
C GLY A 234 -12.03 38.49 9.76
N ASP A 235 -12.61 38.60 8.57
CA ASP A 235 -12.10 39.25 7.35
C ASP A 235 -10.68 38.99 6.81
N PHE A 236 -10.68 38.47 5.58
CA PHE A 236 -9.60 38.61 4.59
C PHE A 236 -9.48 40.05 4.09
N PRO A 237 -8.26 40.50 3.73
CA PRO A 237 -8.08 41.39 2.60
C PRO A 237 -7.49 40.62 1.39
N SER A 238 -8.14 40.77 0.24
CA SER A 238 -7.59 40.47 -1.09
C SER A 238 -6.81 41.68 -1.61
N GLU A 239 -5.56 41.49 -2.01
CA GLU A 239 -4.83 42.32 -2.99
C GLU A 239 -3.62 41.48 -3.47
N LYS A 240 -3.09 41.55 -4.69
CA LYS A 240 -3.47 42.08 -6.01
C LYS A 240 -2.53 41.40 -6.99
#